data_AF-A0A5N6DDI6-F1
#
_entry.id   AF-A0A5N6DDI6-F1
#
_cell.length_a   1.000
_cell.length_b   1.000
_cell.length_c   1.000
_cell.angle_alpha   90.00
_cell.angle_beta   90.00
_cell.angle_gamma   90.00
#
_symmetry.space_group_name_H-M   'P 1'
#
loop_
_entity.id
_entity.type
_entity.pdbx_description
1 polymer ?
#
loop_
_entity_poly.entity_id
_entity_poly.type
_entity_poly.pdbx_seq_one_letter_code
_entity_poly.pdbx_strand_id
1 'polypeptide(L)'
;MDSDNDDAIQPNKESFDRVLRESYALWSSYVDLEGPTSLLFECIDLKRILGRTPSFLGHGLIPENEPAPFKCTESSGTLYINGRSTWKTSNGACQLGPKEIHRTLLLATQNAMNVELSDSAPFAEWPGVQGLEGARWSELLSISPEHRCMIIFKKETSRLDIGDDASDDEVHWWNAILSAYEGRGIATVYNGRTYVSPWAVAISGTTVALEYLARFCCYKRLYGQCSAALSAALCIPFVWSKSISLPVPKMSATSKYSLELPYSPSKHIYEHYNLLPRYMMLSCDVWGIRSLLHGTFFNSDIECNLVAAWMSAAFAVIDPVIQEGNILKLLKILARRLPKLAPLWLGAMLVDNGKALKSIKAGHVAVELHAAAWTGMIDSFITRSPGDECRLLHIIGCGSYARLPVWPWKPFRETLLNDSELEVQKHAQCNCHCLEYRAWYWELADGKYLEARGVDAHQPDDNVAQIESVIKSIPSQCSIDCLSDDLSANPTRGIFGWLRSTGYPANERHVYKHPWFDVGD
;
A
#
# COMPACT_ATOMS: atom_id res chain seq x y z
N MET A 1 8.60 43.47 29.19
CA MET A 1 8.95 43.16 27.80
C MET A 1 9.92 42.00 27.90
N ASP A 2 9.37 40.82 28.21
CA ASP A 2 10.15 39.60 28.28
C ASP A 2 10.20 39.05 26.86
N SER A 3 11.42 38.90 26.36
CA SER A 3 11.71 38.30 25.07
C SER A 3 11.12 36.89 25.04
N ASP A 4 10.25 36.63 24.06
CA ASP A 4 9.85 35.28 23.65
C ASP A 4 11.12 34.42 23.59
N ASN A 5 11.18 33.45 24.49
CA ASN A 5 12.18 32.41 24.48
C ASN A 5 11.75 31.44 23.37
N ASP A 6 11.99 31.82 22.11
CA ASP A 6 11.66 31.01 20.94
C ASP A 6 12.36 29.66 21.07
N ASP A 7 11.57 28.61 21.33
CA ASP A 7 12.03 27.25 21.34
C ASP A 7 12.61 26.93 19.95
N ALA A 8 13.89 26.55 19.90
CA ALA A 8 14.58 26.36 18.63
C ALA A 8 14.10 25.12 17.85
N ILE A 9 13.40 24.20 18.53
CA ILE A 9 12.94 22.92 18.00
C ILE A 9 11.44 22.91 17.82
N GLN A 10 10.70 23.34 18.84
CA GLN A 10 9.24 23.39 18.74
C GLN A 10 8.82 24.50 17.76
N PRO A 11 7.83 24.24 16.91
CA PRO A 11 7.30 25.26 16.03
C PRO A 11 6.63 26.35 16.86
N ASN A 12 6.75 27.61 16.43
CA ASN A 12 5.97 28.67 17.04
C ASN A 12 4.46 28.42 16.84
N LYS A 13 3.65 29.00 17.74
CA LYS A 13 2.21 28.78 17.77
C LYS A 13 1.53 29.12 16.44
N GLU A 14 1.95 30.20 15.78
CA GLU A 14 1.40 30.61 14.49
C GLU A 14 1.60 29.55 13.40
N SER A 15 2.80 28.99 13.30
CA SER A 15 3.12 27.95 12.31
C SER A 15 2.39 26.66 12.60
N PHE A 16 2.30 26.27 13.87
CA PHE A 16 1.54 25.10 14.30
C PHE A 16 0.04 25.26 13.97
N ASP A 17 -0.58 26.37 14.36
CA ASP A 17 -2.00 26.67 14.11
C ASP A 17 -2.31 26.82 12.62
N ARG A 18 -1.34 27.28 11.81
CA ARG A 18 -1.47 27.30 10.34
C ARG A 18 -1.53 25.89 9.77
N VAL A 19 -0.56 25.03 10.06
CA VAL A 19 -0.51 23.64 9.57
C VAL A 19 -1.74 22.85 10.03
N LEU A 20 -2.14 23.03 11.29
CA LEU A 20 -3.34 22.40 11.84
C LEU A 20 -4.60 22.77 11.05
N ARG A 21 -4.81 24.07 10.75
CA ARG A 21 -5.95 24.53 9.97
C ARG A 21 -5.91 24.08 8.52
N GLU A 22 -4.75 24.13 7.88
CA GLU A 22 -4.57 23.68 6.50
C GLU A 22 -4.85 22.18 6.37
N SER A 23 -4.30 21.36 7.27
CA SER A 23 -4.57 19.92 7.32
C SER A 23 -6.05 19.65 7.56
N TYR A 24 -6.69 20.35 8.52
CA TYR A 24 -8.10 20.13 8.82
C TYR A 24 -8.98 20.47 7.61
N ALA A 25 -8.77 21.63 6.98
CA ALA A 25 -9.50 22.03 5.79
C ALA A 25 -9.33 21.02 4.64
N LEU A 26 -8.10 20.51 4.45
CA LEU A 26 -7.82 19.46 3.47
C LEU A 26 -8.62 18.19 3.75
N TRP A 27 -8.56 17.65 4.97
CA TRP A 27 -9.24 16.40 5.31
C TRP A 27 -10.76 16.54 5.33
N SER A 28 -11.31 17.65 5.84
CA SER A 28 -12.74 17.94 5.80
C SER A 28 -13.29 18.01 4.38
N SER A 29 -12.49 18.50 3.41
CA SER A 29 -12.91 18.56 2.00
C SER A 29 -13.25 17.18 1.40
N TYR A 30 -12.72 16.10 1.98
CA TYR A 30 -13.03 14.73 1.54
C TYR A 30 -14.29 14.15 2.19
N VAL A 31 -14.75 14.72 3.29
CA VAL A 31 -15.97 14.30 4.02
C VAL A 31 -17.22 14.91 3.39
N ASP A 32 -17.18 16.22 3.09
CA ASP A 32 -18.34 17.03 2.66
C ASP A 32 -18.84 16.72 1.24
N LEU A 33 -18.20 15.78 0.55
CA LEU A 33 -18.65 15.28 -0.74
C LEU A 33 -19.73 14.23 -0.49
N GLU A 34 -20.99 14.68 -0.33
CA GLU A 34 -22.18 13.83 -0.46
C GLU A 34 -22.05 13.04 -1.76
N GLY A 35 -21.73 11.76 -1.61
CA GLY A 35 -21.52 10.84 -2.71
C GLY A 35 -22.58 9.75 -2.70
N PRO A 36 -22.78 9.04 -3.81
CA PRO A 36 -23.68 7.90 -3.87
C PRO A 36 -23.34 6.88 -2.79
N THR A 37 -24.29 6.05 -2.36
CA THR A 37 -24.08 4.99 -1.35
C THR A 37 -23.18 3.86 -1.84
N SER A 38 -22.67 3.93 -3.07
CA SER A 38 -21.76 2.96 -3.69
C SER A 38 -20.28 3.32 -3.53
N LEU A 39 -19.39 2.37 -3.81
CA LEU A 39 -17.94 2.59 -3.85
C LEU A 39 -17.54 3.48 -5.03
N LEU A 40 -16.45 4.22 -4.88
CA LEU A 40 -15.80 4.92 -5.99
C LEU A 40 -15.21 3.88 -6.95
N PHE A 41 -15.24 4.15 -8.26
CA PHE A 41 -14.66 3.24 -9.27
C PHE A 41 -13.17 3.00 -9.02
N GLU A 42 -12.47 4.02 -8.50
CA GLU A 42 -11.07 3.95 -8.11
C GLU A 42 -10.76 2.84 -7.12
N CYS A 43 -11.72 2.44 -6.28
CA CYS A 43 -11.52 1.36 -5.31
C CYS A 43 -11.35 -0.02 -5.97
N ILE A 44 -11.79 -0.19 -7.21
CA ILE A 44 -11.73 -1.47 -7.94
C ILE A 44 -10.78 -1.45 -9.15
N ASP A 45 -10.20 -0.29 -9.46
CA ASP A 45 -9.29 -0.11 -10.59
C ASP A 45 -7.82 -0.36 -10.18
N LEU A 46 -7.47 -1.63 -9.91
CA LEU A 46 -6.17 -1.99 -9.33
C LEU A 46 -4.97 -1.54 -10.17
N LYS A 47 -5.14 -1.43 -11.49
CA LYS A 47 -4.03 -1.05 -12.39
C LYS A 47 -3.48 0.34 -12.07
N ARG A 48 -4.29 1.21 -11.45
CA ARG A 48 -3.84 2.55 -11.02
C ARG A 48 -2.72 2.50 -10.00
N ILE A 49 -2.62 1.43 -9.21
CA ILE A 49 -1.53 1.28 -8.23
C ILE A 49 -0.20 1.08 -8.95
N LEU A 50 -0.21 0.45 -10.13
CA LEU A 50 1.01 0.13 -10.86
C LEU A 50 1.59 1.37 -11.55
N GLY A 51 2.91 1.51 -11.48
CA GLY A 51 3.71 2.41 -12.30
C GLY A 51 4.88 1.63 -12.90
N ARG A 52 6.10 1.91 -12.43
CA ARG A 52 7.33 1.20 -12.84
C ARG A 52 7.50 -0.19 -12.19
N THR A 53 6.44 -0.78 -11.66
CA THR A 53 6.48 -2.09 -10.98
C THR A 53 7.00 -3.19 -11.91
N PRO A 54 8.09 -3.89 -11.57
CA PRO A 54 8.58 -5.01 -12.37
C PRO A 54 7.70 -6.26 -12.21
N SER A 55 7.85 -7.22 -13.12
CA SER A 55 7.18 -8.52 -13.00
C SER A 55 7.86 -9.38 -11.93
N PHE A 56 7.07 -9.97 -11.04
CA PHE A 56 7.54 -10.94 -10.06
C PHE A 56 8.23 -12.13 -10.75
N LEU A 57 9.37 -12.56 -10.21
CA LEU A 57 10.22 -13.64 -10.74
C LEU A 57 10.59 -13.49 -12.23
N GLY A 58 10.62 -12.26 -12.74
CA GLY A 58 10.94 -12.01 -14.14
C GLY A 58 9.98 -12.70 -15.10
N HIS A 59 8.71 -12.88 -14.71
CA HIS A 59 7.70 -13.47 -15.57
C HIS A 59 7.67 -12.80 -16.95
N GLY A 60 7.73 -13.61 -18.01
CA GLY A 60 7.84 -13.17 -19.41
C GLY A 60 9.26 -12.88 -19.89
N LEU A 61 10.27 -12.94 -19.02
CA LEU A 61 11.70 -12.74 -19.37
C LEU A 61 12.47 -14.05 -19.48
N ILE A 62 11.98 -15.10 -18.84
CA ILE A 62 12.57 -16.43 -18.83
C ILE A 62 11.64 -17.34 -19.63
N PRO A 63 12.15 -18.12 -20.61
CA PRO A 63 11.34 -19.11 -21.31
C PRO A 63 10.71 -20.10 -20.32
N GLU A 64 9.44 -20.48 -20.53
CA GLU A 64 8.68 -21.33 -19.58
C GLU A 64 9.35 -22.69 -19.27
N ASN A 65 10.23 -23.16 -20.15
CA ASN A 65 10.91 -24.46 -20.03
C ASN A 65 12.30 -24.36 -19.39
N GLU A 66 12.78 -23.16 -19.04
CA GLU A 66 14.11 -22.97 -18.47
C GLU A 66 14.04 -22.76 -16.95
N PRO A 67 14.76 -23.57 -16.15
CA PRO A 67 14.84 -23.34 -14.72
C PRO A 67 15.63 -22.05 -14.46
N ALA A 68 15.03 -21.11 -13.75
CA ALA A 68 15.70 -19.92 -13.24
C ALA A 68 16.17 -20.19 -11.81
N PRO A 69 17.48 -20.33 -11.55
CA PRO A 69 17.97 -20.62 -10.23
C PRO A 69 18.00 -19.32 -9.42
N PHE A 70 16.85 -18.81 -8.97
CA PHE A 70 16.83 -17.62 -8.13
C PHE A 70 17.55 -17.86 -6.80
N LYS A 71 18.31 -16.86 -6.35
CA LYS A 71 18.95 -16.89 -5.05
C LYS A 71 17.92 -16.54 -3.96
N CYS A 72 17.75 -17.45 -3.02
CA CYS A 72 16.79 -17.31 -1.94
C CYS A 72 17.48 -17.32 -0.57
N THR A 73 16.91 -16.58 0.37
CA THR A 73 17.35 -16.51 1.77
C THR A 73 16.22 -16.98 2.67
N GLU A 74 16.53 -17.84 3.64
CA GLU A 74 15.56 -18.30 4.64
C GLU A 74 15.71 -17.52 5.94
N SER A 75 14.59 -17.07 6.52
CA SER A 75 14.56 -16.48 7.85
C SER A 75 13.24 -16.79 8.55
N SER A 76 13.30 -17.35 9.76
CA SER A 76 12.15 -17.58 10.65
C SER A 76 10.95 -18.28 9.98
N GLY A 77 11.20 -19.36 9.23
CA GLY A 77 10.14 -20.13 8.55
C GLY A 77 9.54 -19.42 7.33
N THR A 78 10.19 -18.38 6.85
CA THR A 78 9.83 -17.63 5.65
C THR A 78 10.96 -17.69 4.65
N LEU A 79 10.61 -17.94 3.38
CA LEU A 79 11.54 -17.93 2.26
C LEU A 79 11.43 -16.60 1.54
N TYR A 80 12.57 -15.97 1.32
CA TYR A 80 12.68 -14.72 0.59
C TYR A 80 13.49 -14.91 -0.68
N ILE A 81 13.13 -14.18 -1.72
CA ILE A 81 13.93 -14.07 -2.93
C ILE A 81 14.76 -12.79 -2.89
N ASN A 82 16.01 -12.90 -3.34
CA ASN A 82 16.94 -11.78 -3.37
C ASN A 82 16.82 -11.00 -4.68
N GLY A 83 16.87 -9.68 -4.56
CA GLY A 83 17.06 -8.78 -5.69
C GLY A 83 17.77 -7.51 -5.29
N ARG A 84 18.05 -6.68 -6.29
CA ARG A 84 18.61 -5.35 -6.11
C ARG A 84 18.00 -4.37 -7.08
N SER A 85 17.97 -3.12 -6.69
CA SER A 85 17.62 -2.01 -7.56
C SER A 85 18.84 -1.14 -7.85
N THR A 86 18.78 -0.45 -8.98
CA THR A 86 19.74 0.60 -9.35
C THR A 86 19.03 1.94 -9.40
N TRP A 87 19.71 2.98 -8.92
CA TRP A 87 19.19 4.34 -8.80
C TRP A 87 20.16 5.33 -9.40
N LYS A 88 19.65 6.25 -10.20
CA LYS A 88 20.42 7.38 -10.71
C LYS A 88 20.60 8.42 -9.62
N THR A 89 21.83 8.88 -9.44
CA THR A 89 22.25 9.77 -8.36
C THR A 89 22.55 11.21 -8.83
N SER A 90 22.64 11.44 -10.14
CA SER A 90 22.89 12.76 -10.73
C SER A 90 22.24 12.91 -12.11
N ASN A 91 21.71 14.10 -12.39
CA ASN A 91 21.22 14.56 -13.69
C ASN A 91 22.26 15.40 -14.46
N GLY A 92 23.45 15.62 -13.90
CA GLY A 92 24.47 16.50 -14.45
C GLY A 92 25.84 15.82 -14.55
N ALA A 93 26.90 16.63 -14.50
CA ALA A 93 28.28 16.17 -14.67
C ALA A 93 28.92 15.61 -13.38
N CYS A 94 28.15 15.42 -12.30
CA CYS A 94 28.71 14.91 -11.06
C CYS A 94 29.11 13.44 -11.22
N GLN A 95 30.27 13.07 -10.66
CA GLN A 95 30.85 11.73 -10.77
C GLN A 95 30.27 10.70 -9.78
N LEU A 96 29.22 11.04 -9.02
CA LEU A 96 28.56 10.04 -8.19
C LEU A 96 27.98 8.93 -9.07
N GLY A 97 28.46 7.71 -8.86
CA GLY A 97 27.95 6.53 -9.55
C GLY A 97 26.50 6.21 -9.17
N PRO A 98 25.84 5.30 -9.90
CA PRO A 98 24.52 4.83 -9.54
C PRO A 98 24.55 4.17 -8.16
N LYS A 99 23.47 4.35 -7.38
CA LYS A 99 23.31 3.70 -6.09
C LYS A 99 22.63 2.35 -6.27
N GLU A 100 23.19 1.31 -5.66
CA GLU A 100 22.55 0.00 -5.57
C GLU A 100 21.88 -0.18 -4.21
N ILE A 101 20.66 -0.71 -4.20
CA ILE A 101 19.94 -1.04 -2.97
C ILE A 101 19.50 -2.49 -3.06
N HIS A 102 20.02 -3.33 -2.17
CA HIS A 102 19.61 -4.74 -2.07
C HIS A 102 18.33 -4.87 -1.27
N ARG A 103 17.47 -5.79 -1.69
CA ARG A 103 16.18 -6.03 -1.06
C ARG A 103 15.76 -7.48 -1.24
N THR A 104 15.18 -8.04 -0.19
CA THR A 104 14.59 -9.38 -0.21
C THR A 104 13.07 -9.25 -0.23
N LEU A 105 12.41 -10.05 -1.06
CA LEU A 105 10.96 -10.06 -1.19
C LEU A 105 10.40 -11.40 -0.74
N LEU A 106 9.20 -11.38 -0.16
CA LEU A 106 8.55 -12.59 0.30
C LEU A 106 8.33 -13.53 -0.88
N LEU A 107 8.83 -14.77 -0.80
CA LEU A 107 8.59 -15.79 -1.82
C LEU A 107 7.57 -16.81 -1.34
N ALA A 108 7.71 -17.31 -0.12
CA ALA A 108 6.88 -18.38 0.42
C ALA A 108 6.93 -18.44 1.96
N THR A 109 5.92 -19.03 2.58
CA THR A 109 5.82 -19.22 4.04
C THR A 109 5.69 -20.71 4.38
N GLN A 110 5.99 -21.12 5.61
CA GLN A 110 5.77 -22.50 6.05
C GLN A 110 4.30 -22.79 6.41
N ASN A 111 3.53 -21.76 6.75
CA ASN A 111 2.14 -21.87 7.18
C ASN A 111 1.24 -21.04 6.26
N ALA A 112 0.08 -21.60 5.89
CA ALA A 112 -0.98 -20.88 5.19
C ALA A 112 -1.72 -19.93 6.14
N MET A 113 -2.30 -18.87 5.59
CA MET A 113 -3.16 -17.95 6.33
C MET A 113 -4.50 -18.63 6.64
N ASN A 114 -4.96 -18.54 7.89
CA ASN A 114 -6.30 -19.02 8.24
C ASN A 114 -7.34 -17.99 7.81
N VAL A 115 -8.37 -18.44 7.09
CA VAL A 115 -9.46 -17.60 6.64
C VAL A 115 -10.78 -18.17 7.17
N GLU A 116 -11.57 -17.32 7.81
CA GLU A 116 -12.87 -17.65 8.36
C GLU A 116 -13.94 -16.78 7.72
N LEU A 117 -15.17 -17.28 7.61
CA LEU A 117 -16.31 -16.49 7.15
C LEU A 117 -17.05 -15.91 8.37
N SER A 118 -17.40 -14.62 8.31
CA SER A 118 -18.14 -13.93 9.37
C SER A 118 -19.19 -12.96 8.81
N ASP A 119 -20.37 -12.96 9.43
CA ASP A 119 -21.44 -11.98 9.14
C ASP A 119 -21.11 -10.56 9.60
N SER A 120 -20.13 -10.42 10.50
CA SER A 120 -19.62 -9.14 11.01
C SER A 120 -18.41 -8.63 10.23
N ALA A 121 -17.96 -9.34 9.19
CA ALA A 121 -16.85 -8.88 8.38
C ALA A 121 -17.20 -7.60 7.59
N PRO A 122 -16.22 -6.72 7.33
CA PRO A 122 -16.41 -5.54 6.49
C PRO A 122 -17.03 -5.89 5.14
N PHE A 123 -17.95 -5.05 4.68
CA PHE A 123 -18.67 -5.24 3.41
C PHE A 123 -19.46 -6.57 3.31
N ALA A 124 -19.96 -7.10 4.44
CA ALA A 124 -20.92 -8.20 4.45
C ALA A 124 -22.16 -7.92 3.58
N GLU A 125 -22.55 -6.65 3.46
CA GLU A 125 -23.43 -6.18 2.40
C GLU A 125 -22.61 -5.37 1.40
N TRP A 126 -22.63 -5.81 0.14
CA TRP A 126 -21.85 -5.15 -0.91
C TRP A 126 -22.52 -3.84 -1.32
N PRO A 127 -21.83 -2.69 -1.19
CA PRO A 127 -22.41 -1.37 -1.47
C PRO A 127 -22.59 -1.08 -2.96
N GLY A 128 -22.13 -1.95 -3.86
CA GLY A 128 -22.03 -1.66 -5.29
C GLY A 128 -20.89 -0.70 -5.61
N VAL A 129 -20.69 -0.42 -6.89
CA VAL A 129 -19.66 0.53 -7.37
C VAL A 129 -20.34 1.57 -8.25
N GLN A 130 -19.97 2.84 -8.09
CA GLN A 130 -20.52 3.96 -8.84
C GLN A 130 -20.31 3.73 -10.34
N GLY A 131 -21.39 3.83 -11.12
CA GLY A 131 -21.38 3.56 -12.56
C GLY A 131 -21.35 2.08 -12.95
N LEU A 132 -21.30 1.15 -11.98
CA LEU A 132 -21.33 -0.31 -12.19
C LEU A 132 -22.36 -0.96 -11.25
N GLU A 133 -23.57 -0.41 -11.21
CA GLU A 133 -24.65 -0.93 -10.38
C GLU A 133 -25.12 -2.29 -10.92
N GLY A 134 -24.72 -3.37 -10.25
CA GLY A 134 -25.00 -4.73 -10.71
C GLY A 134 -24.66 -5.79 -9.68
N ALA A 135 -25.35 -5.81 -8.53
CA ALA A 135 -25.34 -6.98 -7.65
C ALA A 135 -26.49 -7.92 -8.08
N ARG A 136 -26.24 -8.78 -9.08
CA ARG A 136 -27.25 -9.74 -9.59
C ARG A 136 -27.15 -11.13 -8.97
N TRP A 137 -26.15 -11.36 -8.11
CA TRP A 137 -25.86 -12.67 -7.53
C TRP A 137 -26.96 -13.20 -6.60
N SER A 138 -27.68 -12.29 -5.96
CA SER A 138 -28.73 -12.64 -5.02
C SER A 138 -30.11 -12.84 -5.67
N GLU A 139 -30.23 -12.59 -6.97
CA GLU A 139 -31.49 -12.61 -7.72
C GLU A 139 -31.81 -14.01 -8.30
N LEU A 140 -30.80 -14.86 -8.52
CA LEU A 140 -30.95 -16.12 -9.27
C LEU A 140 -31.37 -17.35 -8.43
N LEU A 141 -31.71 -17.17 -7.15
CA LEU A 141 -32.14 -18.27 -6.27
C LEU A 141 -33.59 -18.13 -5.78
N SER A 142 -34.39 -17.21 -6.33
CA SER A 142 -35.78 -16.96 -5.89
C SER A 142 -36.84 -17.12 -6.97
N ILE A 143 -36.56 -17.75 -8.11
CA ILE A 143 -37.55 -17.94 -9.17
C ILE A 143 -37.86 -19.43 -9.38
N SER A 144 -38.72 -19.99 -8.52
CA SER A 144 -39.69 -21.03 -8.90
C SER A 144 -40.74 -21.21 -7.78
N PRO A 145 -42.03 -20.88 -8.02
CA PRO A 145 -43.10 -21.09 -7.04
C PRO A 145 -43.50 -22.57 -6.83
N GLU A 146 -42.87 -23.53 -7.52
CA GLU A 146 -43.44 -24.89 -7.63
C GLU A 146 -42.64 -26.01 -6.94
N HIS A 147 -41.54 -25.72 -6.23
CA HIS A 147 -40.71 -26.77 -5.64
C HIS A 147 -40.69 -26.68 -4.10
N ARG A 148 -41.48 -27.52 -3.44
CA ARG A 148 -41.33 -27.84 -2.01
C ARG A 148 -40.05 -28.65 -1.82
N CYS A 149 -39.06 -28.11 -1.11
CA CYS A 149 -37.92 -28.90 -0.64
C CYS A 149 -37.88 -28.91 0.89
N MET A 150 -37.97 -30.11 1.47
CA MET A 150 -37.80 -30.34 2.91
C MET A 150 -36.33 -30.23 3.29
N ILE A 151 -36.08 -29.57 4.42
CA ILE A 151 -34.77 -29.44 5.05
C ILE A 151 -34.45 -30.75 5.78
N ILE A 152 -33.37 -31.42 5.38
CA ILE A 152 -32.68 -32.42 6.20
C ILE A 152 -31.20 -32.05 6.21
N PHE A 153 -30.73 -31.53 7.34
CA PHE A 153 -29.30 -31.27 7.55
C PHE A 153 -28.54 -32.59 7.78
N LYS A 154 -27.73 -32.96 6.79
CA LYS A 154 -26.38 -33.50 6.93
C LYS A 154 -25.78 -33.63 5.53
N LYS A 155 -24.70 -32.89 5.25
CA LYS A 155 -23.98 -32.80 3.96
C LYS A 155 -24.60 -31.80 2.97
N GLU A 156 -24.54 -30.51 3.29
CA GLU A 156 -24.93 -29.45 2.35
C GLU A 156 -23.87 -29.31 1.24
N THR A 157 -24.24 -29.72 0.03
CA THR A 157 -23.66 -29.20 -1.21
C THR A 157 -24.62 -28.14 -1.72
N SER A 158 -24.40 -26.89 -1.34
CA SER A 158 -25.09 -25.74 -1.94
C SER A 158 -24.68 -25.70 -3.42
N ARG A 159 -25.59 -26.05 -4.33
CA ARG A 159 -25.34 -25.97 -5.78
C ARG A 159 -25.19 -24.50 -6.16
N LEU A 160 -23.97 -24.10 -6.51
CA LEU A 160 -23.68 -22.80 -7.11
C LEU A 160 -24.35 -22.73 -8.49
N ASP A 161 -25.28 -21.79 -8.69
CA ASP A 161 -25.80 -21.52 -10.04
C ASP A 161 -24.71 -20.81 -10.86
N ILE A 162 -24.15 -21.53 -11.83
CA ILE A 162 -23.09 -21.05 -12.74
C ILE A 162 -23.62 -20.83 -14.17
N GLY A 163 -24.94 -20.85 -14.38
CA GLY A 163 -25.56 -20.72 -15.70
C GLY A 163 -25.70 -22.06 -16.44
N ASP A 164 -26.76 -22.17 -17.25
CA ASP A 164 -27.15 -23.40 -17.96
C ASP A 164 -26.18 -23.81 -19.09
N ASP A 165 -25.28 -22.92 -19.49
CA ASP A 165 -24.26 -23.09 -20.54
C ASP A 165 -22.90 -23.53 -20.01
N ALA A 166 -22.76 -23.78 -18.70
CA ALA A 166 -21.52 -24.25 -18.09
C ALA A 166 -21.16 -25.66 -18.57
N SER A 167 -19.88 -25.91 -18.85
CA SER A 167 -19.39 -27.25 -19.18
C SER A 167 -19.35 -28.16 -17.95
N ASP A 168 -19.40 -29.47 -18.15
CA ASP A 168 -19.22 -30.44 -17.05
C ASP A 168 -17.88 -30.24 -16.32
N ASP A 169 -16.84 -29.87 -17.06
CA ASP A 169 -15.51 -29.56 -16.51
C ASP A 169 -15.55 -28.31 -15.61
N GLU A 170 -16.33 -27.29 -15.97
CA GLU A 170 -16.53 -26.10 -15.15
C GLU A 170 -17.34 -26.38 -13.89
N VAL A 171 -18.42 -27.15 -14.02
CA VAL A 171 -19.21 -27.63 -12.88
C VAL A 171 -18.33 -28.42 -11.92
N HIS A 172 -17.49 -29.31 -12.45
CA HIS A 172 -16.55 -30.09 -11.64
C HIS A 172 -15.51 -29.20 -10.95
N TRP A 173 -14.98 -28.20 -11.66
CA TRP A 173 -14.02 -27.25 -11.10
C TRP A 173 -14.62 -26.44 -9.94
N TRP A 174 -15.80 -25.85 -10.10
CA TRP A 174 -16.49 -25.13 -9.00
C TRP A 174 -16.84 -26.05 -7.82
N ASN A 175 -17.30 -27.28 -8.09
CA ASN A 175 -17.55 -28.25 -7.02
C ASN A 175 -16.27 -28.62 -6.28
N ALA A 176 -15.14 -28.76 -6.97
CA ALA A 176 -13.84 -29.03 -6.35
C ALA A 176 -13.39 -27.86 -5.45
N ILE A 177 -13.60 -26.61 -5.89
CA ILE A 177 -13.35 -25.41 -5.07
C ILE A 177 -14.19 -25.42 -3.79
N LEU A 178 -15.49 -25.69 -3.91
CA LEU A 178 -16.45 -25.59 -2.81
C LEU A 178 -16.43 -26.81 -1.86
N SER A 179 -15.94 -27.96 -2.31
CA SER A 179 -15.89 -29.20 -1.51
C SER A 179 -14.54 -29.45 -0.83
N ALA A 180 -13.50 -28.68 -1.16
CA ALA A 180 -12.18 -28.82 -0.57
C ALA A 180 -12.14 -28.28 0.88
N TYR A 181 -12.57 -29.11 1.84
CA TYR A 181 -12.31 -28.90 3.28
C TYR A 181 -10.88 -29.31 3.70
N GLU A 182 -10.12 -29.97 2.82
CA GLU A 182 -8.74 -30.38 3.11
C GLU A 182 -7.77 -29.60 2.22
N GLY A 183 -6.94 -28.79 2.88
CA GLY A 183 -6.11 -27.82 2.22
C GLY A 183 -5.01 -28.44 1.37
N ARG A 184 -5.15 -28.40 0.05
CA ARG A 184 -4.04 -28.61 -0.89
C ARG A 184 -3.55 -27.25 -1.38
N GLY A 185 -2.40 -26.83 -0.88
CA GLY A 185 -1.65 -25.69 -1.40
C GLY A 185 -0.62 -26.13 -2.44
N ILE A 186 -0.32 -25.27 -3.41
CA ILE A 186 0.89 -25.42 -4.23
C ILE A 186 2.08 -25.19 -3.30
N ALA A 187 2.84 -26.26 -3.08
CA ALA A 187 4.01 -26.25 -2.22
C ALA A 187 5.28 -26.46 -3.02
N THR A 188 6.36 -25.81 -2.58
CA THR A 188 7.70 -25.99 -3.12
C THR A 188 8.64 -26.49 -2.02
N VAL A 189 9.70 -27.18 -2.42
CA VAL A 189 10.73 -27.67 -1.50
C VAL A 189 12.00 -26.86 -1.70
N TYR A 190 12.51 -26.26 -0.64
CA TYR A 190 13.79 -25.56 -0.63
C TYR A 190 14.62 -26.03 0.57
N ASN A 191 15.87 -26.44 0.34
CA ASN A 191 16.77 -26.99 1.36
C ASN A 191 16.13 -28.07 2.26
N GLY A 192 15.29 -28.94 1.67
CA GLY A 192 14.61 -30.03 2.39
C GLY A 192 13.43 -29.59 3.25
N ARG A 193 13.00 -28.32 3.20
CA ARG A 193 11.81 -27.79 3.88
C ARG A 193 10.73 -27.46 2.86
N THR A 194 9.47 -27.71 3.24
CA THR A 194 8.29 -27.41 2.41
C THR A 194 7.78 -26.01 2.71
N TYR A 195 7.54 -25.23 1.66
CA TYR A 195 6.94 -23.90 1.73
C TYR A 195 5.71 -23.83 0.85
N VAL A 196 4.75 -23.00 1.25
CA VAL A 196 3.54 -22.69 0.50
C VAL A 196 3.56 -21.23 0.03
N SER A 197 2.82 -20.95 -1.04
CA SER A 197 2.64 -19.58 -1.52
C SER A 197 2.14 -18.64 -0.41
N PRO A 198 2.56 -17.36 -0.37
CA PRO A 198 2.03 -16.38 0.59
C PRO A 198 0.51 -16.17 0.48
N TRP A 199 -0.04 -16.46 -0.70
CA TRP A 199 -1.47 -16.41 -0.99
C TRP A 199 -2.12 -17.79 -0.97
N ALA A 200 -1.42 -18.82 -0.48
CA ALA A 200 -1.93 -20.19 -0.48
C ALA A 200 -3.22 -20.26 0.34
N VAL A 201 -4.32 -20.31 -0.39
CA VAL A 201 -5.62 -20.79 0.04
C VAL A 201 -5.87 -22.02 -0.82
N ALA A 202 -6.36 -23.09 -0.22
CA ALA A 202 -6.42 -24.38 -0.89
C ALA A 202 -7.34 -24.35 -2.11
N ILE A 203 -6.81 -24.43 -3.34
CA ILE A 203 -7.53 -24.70 -4.60
C ILE A 203 -6.50 -24.96 -5.74
N SER A 204 -6.88 -25.81 -6.72
CA SER A 204 -6.16 -26.06 -7.97
C SER A 204 -6.74 -25.23 -9.12
N GLY A 205 -5.89 -24.61 -9.95
CA GLY A 205 -6.33 -23.88 -11.15
C GLY A 205 -5.40 -24.09 -12.33
N THR A 206 -5.98 -24.45 -13.48
CA THR A 206 -5.37 -24.41 -14.81
C THR A 206 -5.68 -23.06 -15.48
N THR A 207 -5.15 -22.77 -16.67
CA THR A 207 -5.52 -21.57 -17.45
C THR A 207 -7.03 -21.47 -17.73
N VAL A 208 -7.73 -22.61 -17.77
CA VAL A 208 -9.20 -22.70 -17.94
C VAL A 208 -9.95 -22.13 -16.73
N ALA A 209 -9.34 -22.11 -15.55
CA ALA A 209 -9.94 -21.52 -14.34
C ALA A 209 -10.22 -20.02 -14.50
N LEU A 210 -9.38 -19.30 -15.25
CA LEU A 210 -9.59 -17.87 -15.52
C LEU A 210 -10.82 -17.66 -16.39
N GLU A 211 -11.01 -18.51 -17.40
CA GLU A 211 -12.17 -18.43 -18.29
C GLU A 211 -13.46 -18.69 -17.52
N TYR A 212 -13.46 -19.71 -16.65
CA TYR A 212 -14.58 -20.02 -15.75
C TYR A 212 -14.87 -18.87 -14.78
N LEU A 213 -13.85 -18.29 -14.15
CA LEU A 213 -14.00 -17.14 -13.28
C LEU A 213 -14.55 -15.92 -14.05
N ALA A 214 -14.00 -15.63 -15.22
CA ALA A 214 -14.43 -14.51 -16.05
C ALA A 214 -15.89 -14.67 -16.51
N ARG A 215 -16.27 -15.87 -16.98
CA ARG A 215 -17.64 -16.21 -17.37
C ARG A 215 -18.59 -16.04 -16.18
N PHE A 216 -18.21 -16.58 -15.03
CA PHE A 216 -19.00 -16.51 -13.82
C PHE A 216 -19.22 -15.06 -13.33
N CYS A 217 -18.15 -14.27 -13.28
CA CYS A 217 -18.22 -12.86 -12.92
C CYS A 217 -19.03 -12.04 -13.93
N CYS A 218 -18.98 -12.38 -15.22
CA CYS A 218 -19.83 -11.73 -16.24
C CYS A 218 -21.31 -12.11 -16.06
N TYR A 219 -21.60 -13.41 -15.99
CA TYR A 219 -22.95 -13.95 -15.81
C TYR A 219 -23.65 -13.31 -14.61
N LYS A 220 -22.90 -13.19 -13.51
CA LYS A 220 -23.44 -12.68 -12.26
C LYS A 220 -23.14 -11.20 -11.96
N ARG A 221 -22.46 -10.50 -12.88
CA ARG A 221 -22.04 -9.09 -12.78
C ARG A 221 -21.16 -8.78 -11.55
N LEU A 222 -20.31 -9.72 -11.13
CA LEU A 222 -19.44 -9.59 -9.94
C LEU A 222 -18.13 -8.83 -10.16
N TYR A 223 -18.03 -8.05 -11.20
CA TYR A 223 -16.75 -7.44 -11.56
C TYR A 223 -16.12 -6.62 -10.41
N GLY A 224 -16.89 -5.75 -9.76
CA GLY A 224 -16.40 -4.98 -8.61
C GLY A 224 -15.99 -5.86 -7.41
N GLN A 225 -16.70 -6.95 -7.16
CA GLN A 225 -16.34 -7.91 -6.10
C GLN A 225 -15.11 -8.74 -6.45
N CYS A 226 -14.92 -9.10 -7.73
CA CYS A 226 -13.74 -9.81 -8.21
C CYS A 226 -12.48 -8.96 -8.01
N SER A 227 -12.51 -7.68 -8.41
CA SER A 227 -11.42 -6.74 -8.14
C SER A 227 -11.21 -6.51 -6.64
N ALA A 228 -12.28 -6.38 -5.86
CA ALA A 228 -12.18 -6.27 -4.40
C ALA A 228 -11.52 -7.49 -3.75
N ALA A 229 -11.88 -8.70 -4.21
CA ALA A 229 -11.29 -9.95 -3.76
C ALA A 229 -9.81 -10.05 -4.15
N LEU A 230 -9.44 -9.60 -5.36
CA LEU A 230 -8.05 -9.50 -5.76
C LEU A 230 -7.28 -8.51 -4.87
N SER A 231 -7.81 -7.32 -4.62
CA SER A 231 -7.22 -6.34 -3.68
C SER A 231 -7.03 -6.93 -2.28
N ALA A 232 -8.03 -7.64 -1.76
CA ALA A 232 -7.94 -8.33 -0.47
C ALA A 232 -6.82 -9.38 -0.48
N ALA A 233 -6.77 -10.22 -1.52
CA ALA A 233 -5.73 -11.24 -1.68
C ALA A 233 -4.32 -10.63 -1.67
N LEU A 234 -4.11 -9.51 -2.36
CA LEU A 234 -2.82 -8.80 -2.39
C LEU A 234 -2.42 -8.23 -1.02
N CYS A 235 -3.38 -7.93 -0.14
CA CYS A 235 -3.10 -7.46 1.20
C CYS A 235 -2.83 -8.60 2.20
N ILE A 236 -3.21 -9.85 1.90
CA ILE A 236 -3.05 -11.01 2.82
C ILE A 236 -1.61 -11.12 3.38
N PRO A 237 -0.54 -11.07 2.57
CA PRO A 237 0.81 -11.23 3.10
C PRO A 237 1.24 -10.13 4.08
N PHE A 238 0.59 -8.97 4.02
CA PHE A 238 0.86 -7.84 4.90
C PHE A 238 0.10 -7.90 6.23
N VAL A 239 -0.99 -8.67 6.31
CA VAL A 239 -1.83 -8.74 7.51
C VAL A 239 -1.06 -9.39 8.68
N TRP A 240 -1.02 -8.70 9.83
CA TRP A 240 -0.35 -9.21 11.05
C TRP A 240 -1.23 -10.13 11.92
N SER A 241 -2.48 -10.37 11.54
CA SER A 241 -3.36 -11.29 12.26
C SER A 241 -3.05 -12.75 11.91
N LYS A 242 -3.33 -13.64 12.86
CA LYS A 242 -3.22 -15.10 12.68
C LYS A 242 -4.36 -15.68 11.85
N SER A 243 -5.43 -14.91 11.66
CA SER A 243 -6.60 -15.26 10.86
C SER A 243 -7.24 -14.00 10.26
N ILE A 244 -7.88 -14.17 9.11
CA ILE A 244 -8.66 -13.15 8.41
C ILE A 244 -10.13 -13.57 8.42
N SER A 245 -11.03 -12.62 8.65
CA SER A 245 -12.48 -12.86 8.55
C SER A 245 -13.01 -12.22 7.28
N LEU A 246 -13.50 -13.03 6.35
CA LEU A 246 -14.15 -12.57 5.11
C LEU A 246 -15.68 -12.58 5.28
N PRO A 247 -16.42 -11.76 4.54
CA PRO A 247 -17.87 -11.75 4.62
C PRO A 247 -18.48 -13.09 4.21
N VAL A 248 -19.44 -13.56 5.00
CA VAL A 248 -20.31 -14.68 4.59
C VAL A 248 -21.04 -14.26 3.30
N PRO A 249 -21.04 -15.07 2.24
CA PRO A 249 -21.84 -14.78 1.06
C PRO A 249 -23.32 -14.69 1.43
N LYS A 250 -23.90 -13.49 1.33
CA LYS A 250 -25.32 -13.23 1.63
C LYS A 250 -26.17 -13.20 0.37
N MET A 251 -27.38 -13.77 0.48
CA MET A 251 -28.44 -13.66 -0.52
C MET A 251 -29.28 -12.40 -0.23
N SER A 252 -29.02 -11.27 -0.91
CA SER A 252 -29.76 -10.00 -0.73
C SER A 252 -31.01 -9.83 -1.62
N ALA A 253 -31.97 -9.01 -1.19
CA ALA A 253 -33.21 -8.73 -1.93
C ALA A 253 -33.05 -7.64 -3.02
N THR A 254 -33.85 -7.81 -4.08
CA THR A 254 -34.03 -7.05 -5.35
C THR A 254 -33.66 -5.56 -5.39
N SER A 255 -32.94 -5.15 -6.44
CA SER A 255 -32.87 -3.76 -6.95
C SER A 255 -33.12 -3.75 -8.47
N LYS A 256 -33.93 -2.80 -8.95
CA LYS A 256 -34.56 -2.79 -10.28
C LYS A 256 -33.78 -2.05 -11.38
N TYR A 257 -32.51 -1.73 -11.19
CA TYR A 257 -31.79 -0.87 -12.14
C TYR A 257 -30.72 -1.63 -12.91
N SER A 258 -30.84 -1.60 -14.24
CA SER A 258 -29.83 -2.07 -15.18
C SER A 258 -29.25 -0.86 -15.90
N LEU A 259 -27.99 -0.54 -15.64
CA LEU A 259 -27.22 0.41 -16.45
C LEU A 259 -26.25 -0.39 -17.33
N GLU A 260 -26.12 0.04 -18.58
CA GLU A 260 -25.12 -0.50 -19.52
C GLU A 260 -23.72 -0.08 -19.07
N LEU A 261 -22.82 -1.06 -19.00
CA LEU A 261 -21.43 -0.85 -18.65
C LEU A 261 -20.68 -0.27 -19.86
N PRO A 262 -19.84 0.77 -19.69
CA PRO A 262 -19.01 1.29 -20.78
C PRO A 262 -17.88 0.35 -21.23
N TYR A 263 -17.68 -0.79 -20.54
CA TYR A 263 -16.61 -1.76 -20.80
C TYR A 263 -17.10 -3.20 -20.63
N SER A 264 -16.51 -4.13 -21.40
CA SER A 264 -16.76 -5.57 -21.24
C SER A 264 -16.12 -6.10 -19.95
N PRO A 265 -16.89 -6.67 -18.99
CA PRO A 265 -16.37 -7.16 -17.72
C PRO A 265 -15.30 -8.25 -17.87
N SER A 266 -15.41 -9.10 -18.90
CA SER A 266 -14.42 -10.15 -19.16
C SER A 266 -13.07 -9.55 -19.51
N LYS A 267 -13.03 -8.53 -20.36
CA LYS A 267 -11.79 -7.83 -20.76
C LYS A 267 -11.03 -7.31 -19.54
N HIS A 268 -11.74 -6.81 -18.53
CA HIS A 268 -11.11 -6.30 -17.31
C HIS A 268 -10.47 -7.41 -16.46
N ILE A 269 -11.13 -8.57 -16.34
CA ILE A 269 -10.56 -9.72 -15.61
C ILE A 269 -9.30 -10.24 -16.31
N TYR A 270 -9.30 -10.32 -17.64
CA TYR A 270 -8.10 -10.67 -18.41
C TYR A 270 -6.99 -9.61 -18.29
N GLU A 271 -7.33 -8.31 -18.24
CA GLU A 271 -6.36 -7.24 -17.98
C GLU A 271 -5.68 -7.42 -16.61
N HIS A 272 -6.46 -7.71 -15.56
CA HIS A 272 -5.91 -8.01 -14.24
C HIS A 272 -5.03 -9.26 -14.22
N TYR A 273 -5.42 -10.33 -14.93
CA TYR A 273 -4.60 -11.53 -15.05
C TYR A 273 -3.24 -11.24 -15.70
N ASN A 274 -3.22 -10.47 -16.79
CA ASN A 274 -1.98 -10.08 -17.46
C ASN A 274 -1.06 -9.22 -16.56
N LEU A 275 -1.66 -8.47 -15.63
CA LEU A 275 -0.93 -7.65 -14.66
C LEU A 275 -0.61 -8.38 -13.35
N LEU A 276 -1.09 -9.61 -13.16
CA LEU A 276 -0.95 -10.38 -11.92
C LEU A 276 0.50 -10.49 -11.41
N PRO A 277 1.51 -10.77 -12.26
CA PRO A 277 2.90 -10.81 -11.79
C PRO A 277 3.39 -9.48 -11.21
N ARG A 278 2.83 -8.34 -11.62
CA ARG A 278 3.17 -7.01 -11.07
C ARG A 278 2.45 -6.75 -9.75
N TYR A 279 1.19 -7.18 -9.64
CA TYR A 279 0.50 -7.13 -8.36
C TYR A 279 1.18 -8.02 -7.31
N MET A 280 1.62 -9.21 -7.71
CA MET A 280 2.40 -10.11 -6.86
C MET A 280 3.71 -9.45 -6.39
N MET A 281 4.40 -8.73 -7.28
CA MET A 281 5.61 -7.99 -6.93
C MET A 281 5.37 -7.02 -5.75
N LEU A 282 4.28 -6.23 -5.81
CA LEU A 282 3.91 -5.30 -4.74
C LEU A 282 3.51 -6.04 -3.46
N SER A 283 2.69 -7.09 -3.59
CA SER A 283 2.16 -7.85 -2.45
C SER A 283 3.27 -8.60 -1.70
N CYS A 284 4.33 -9.03 -2.40
CA CYS A 284 5.52 -9.65 -1.81
C CYS A 284 6.43 -8.66 -1.08
N ASP A 285 6.33 -7.36 -1.35
CA ASP A 285 6.94 -6.32 -0.51
C ASP A 285 5.96 -5.90 0.60
N VAL A 286 5.84 -6.76 1.60
CA VAL A 286 4.94 -6.57 2.75
C VAL A 286 5.15 -5.21 3.43
N TRP A 287 6.41 -4.80 3.58
CA TRP A 287 6.74 -3.49 4.14
C TRP A 287 6.40 -2.35 3.16
N GLY A 288 6.52 -2.61 1.85
CA GLY A 288 6.07 -1.72 0.79
C GLY A 288 4.58 -1.42 0.85
N ILE A 289 3.71 -2.42 0.99
CA ILE A 289 2.26 -2.21 1.18
C ILE A 289 2.00 -1.34 2.41
N ARG A 290 2.72 -1.58 3.52
CA ARG A 290 2.66 -0.71 4.71
C ARG A 290 3.03 0.73 4.37
N SER A 291 4.17 0.92 3.68
CA SER A 291 4.68 2.24 3.27
C SER A 291 3.64 3.00 2.46
N LEU A 292 3.02 2.34 1.48
CA LEU A 292 1.99 2.93 0.63
C LEU A 292 0.77 3.38 1.45
N LEU A 293 0.24 2.52 2.32
CA LEU A 293 -0.90 2.90 3.18
C LEU A 293 -0.55 4.11 4.07
N HIS A 294 0.63 4.12 4.69
CA HIS A 294 1.12 5.27 5.46
C HIS A 294 1.27 6.53 4.59
N GLY A 295 1.67 6.39 3.32
CA GLY A 295 1.80 7.47 2.35
C GLY A 295 0.52 8.27 2.10
N THR A 296 -0.65 7.71 2.42
CA THR A 296 -1.94 8.45 2.36
C THR A 296 -1.98 9.65 3.31
N PHE A 297 -1.24 9.57 4.42
CA PHE A 297 -1.14 10.62 5.44
C PHE A 297 0.10 11.49 5.29
N PHE A 298 1.04 11.08 4.45
CA PHE A 298 2.28 11.80 4.25
C PHE A 298 2.07 13.09 3.45
N ASN A 299 2.84 14.11 3.80
CA ASN A 299 3.01 15.31 3.00
C ASN A 299 4.47 15.75 3.11
N SER A 300 5.14 15.83 1.97
CA SER A 300 6.57 16.14 1.88
C SER A 300 6.96 17.56 2.25
N ASP A 301 6.00 18.49 2.30
CA ASP A 301 6.27 19.87 2.71
C ASP A 301 6.16 20.07 4.22
N ILE A 302 5.70 19.04 4.94
CA ILE A 302 5.58 19.07 6.40
C ILE A 302 6.92 18.72 7.04
N GLU A 303 7.40 19.64 7.87
CA GLU A 303 8.60 19.46 8.66
C GLU A 303 8.34 18.52 9.84
N CYS A 304 9.40 17.83 10.28
CA CYS A 304 9.31 16.78 11.30
C CYS A 304 8.82 17.25 12.67
N ASN A 305 8.97 18.53 13.00
CA ASN A 305 8.45 19.15 14.23
C ASN A 305 6.99 19.60 14.13
N LEU A 306 6.38 19.58 12.93
CA LEU A 306 4.98 19.97 12.66
C LEU A 306 4.05 18.76 12.42
N VAL A 307 4.57 17.53 12.57
CA VAL A 307 3.83 16.30 12.31
C VAL A 307 2.62 16.14 13.23
N ALA A 308 2.73 16.53 14.51
CA ALA A 308 1.60 16.51 15.44
C ALA A 308 0.44 17.38 14.95
N ALA A 309 0.68 18.61 14.48
CA ALA A 309 -0.36 19.47 13.92
C ALA A 309 -1.02 18.82 12.70
N TRP A 310 -0.21 18.31 11.77
CA TRP A 310 -0.69 17.69 10.54
C TRP A 310 -1.56 16.45 10.82
N MET A 311 -1.08 15.54 11.65
CA MET A 311 -1.74 14.28 11.96
C MET A 311 -2.97 14.46 12.87
N SER A 312 -2.93 15.39 13.84
CA SER A 312 -4.07 15.65 14.73
C SER A 312 -5.28 16.10 13.95
N ALA A 313 -5.10 17.02 13.00
CA ALA A 313 -6.18 17.47 12.13
C ALA A 313 -6.75 16.34 11.26
N ALA A 314 -5.90 15.46 10.72
CA ALA A 314 -6.36 14.30 9.94
C ALA A 314 -7.28 13.38 10.78
N PHE A 315 -6.85 13.05 11.99
CA PHE A 315 -7.60 12.16 12.86
C PHE A 315 -8.80 12.83 13.54
N ALA A 316 -8.81 14.14 13.72
CA ALA A 316 -10.01 14.87 14.14
C ALA A 316 -11.19 14.69 13.16
N VAL A 317 -10.89 14.53 11.87
CA VAL A 317 -11.88 14.28 10.82
C VAL A 317 -12.22 12.79 10.68
N ILE A 318 -11.23 11.92 10.83
CA ILE A 318 -11.38 10.48 10.58
C ILE A 318 -11.93 9.71 11.79
N ASP A 319 -11.53 10.06 13.01
CA ASP A 319 -11.91 9.34 14.24
C ASP A 319 -13.43 9.25 14.43
N PRO A 320 -14.24 10.31 14.20
CA PRO A 320 -15.69 10.21 14.30
C PRO A 320 -16.26 9.14 13.37
N VAL A 321 -15.74 9.03 12.14
CA VAL A 321 -16.20 8.03 11.15
C VAL A 321 -15.80 6.61 11.56
N ILE A 322 -14.62 6.44 12.19
CA ILE A 322 -14.19 5.17 12.77
C ILE A 322 -15.12 4.78 13.93
N GLN A 323 -15.46 5.72 14.81
CA GLN A 323 -16.35 5.49 15.95
C GLN A 323 -17.78 5.15 15.54
N GLU A 324 -18.27 5.75 14.45
CA GLU A 324 -19.55 5.41 13.80
C GLU A 324 -19.55 3.99 13.20
N GLY A 325 -18.38 3.37 13.00
CA GLY A 325 -18.25 2.08 12.31
C GLY A 325 -18.54 2.16 10.81
N ASN A 326 -18.54 3.36 10.21
CA ASN A 326 -18.90 3.57 8.81
C ASN A 326 -17.69 3.36 7.89
N ILE A 327 -17.34 2.08 7.69
CA ILE A 327 -16.17 1.65 6.88
C ILE A 327 -16.24 2.19 5.44
N LEU A 328 -17.44 2.25 4.86
CA LEU A 328 -17.62 2.78 3.49
C LEU A 328 -17.28 4.27 3.40
N LYS A 329 -17.77 5.08 4.35
CA LYS A 329 -17.44 6.52 4.41
C LYS A 329 -15.95 6.72 4.64
N LEU A 330 -15.34 5.92 5.51
CA LEU A 330 -13.90 5.92 5.73
C LEU A 330 -13.10 5.60 4.47
N LEU A 331 -13.50 4.54 3.74
CA LEU A 331 -12.86 4.17 2.47
C LEU A 331 -12.95 5.30 1.44
N LYS A 332 -14.10 5.97 1.35
CA LYS A 332 -14.29 7.11 0.44
C LYS A 332 -13.36 8.28 0.79
N ILE A 333 -13.20 8.60 2.07
CA ILE A 333 -12.29 9.66 2.51
C ILE A 333 -10.86 9.33 2.07
N LEU A 334 -10.39 8.11 2.34
CA LEU A 334 -9.03 7.67 1.99
C LEU A 334 -8.82 7.56 0.47
N ALA A 335 -9.82 7.06 -0.25
CA ALA A 335 -9.80 6.97 -1.71
C ALA A 335 -9.84 8.36 -2.37
N ARG A 336 -10.52 9.35 -1.79
CA ARG A 336 -10.48 10.74 -2.31
C ARG A 336 -9.15 11.41 -2.01
N ARG A 337 -8.60 11.15 -0.82
CA ARG A 337 -7.31 11.68 -0.37
C ARG A 337 -6.16 11.25 -1.28
N LEU A 338 -6.16 9.98 -1.68
CA LEU A 338 -5.15 9.42 -2.56
C LEU A 338 -5.74 8.28 -3.42
N PRO A 339 -6.40 8.63 -4.55
CA PRO A 339 -7.14 7.66 -5.37
C PRO A 339 -6.32 6.50 -5.89
N LYS A 340 -5.01 6.72 -6.08
CA LYS A 340 -4.06 5.70 -6.52
C LYS A 340 -4.01 4.49 -5.58
N LEU A 341 -4.22 4.71 -4.28
CA LEU A 341 -4.16 3.66 -3.26
C LEU A 341 -5.55 3.19 -2.80
N ALA A 342 -6.63 3.65 -3.43
CA ALA A 342 -7.98 3.25 -3.11
C ALA A 342 -8.20 1.72 -3.14
N PRO A 343 -7.65 0.96 -4.12
CA PRO A 343 -7.80 -0.50 -4.11
C PRO A 343 -7.03 -1.17 -2.95
N LEU A 344 -5.87 -0.64 -2.55
CA LEU A 344 -5.14 -1.15 -1.38
C LEU A 344 -5.91 -0.90 -0.08
N TRP A 345 -6.53 0.28 0.07
CA TRP A 345 -7.39 0.55 1.22
C TRP A 345 -8.62 -0.34 1.25
N LEU A 346 -9.26 -0.60 0.10
CA LEU A 346 -10.35 -1.57 0.01
C LEU A 346 -9.89 -2.96 0.47
N GLY A 347 -8.76 -3.43 -0.06
CA GLY A 347 -8.15 -4.70 0.33
C GLY A 347 -7.85 -4.76 1.83
N ALA A 348 -7.18 -3.75 2.38
CA ALA A 348 -6.81 -3.66 3.80
C ALA A 348 -8.03 -3.62 4.73
N MET A 349 -9.12 -2.97 4.32
CA MET A 349 -10.38 -2.99 5.07
C MET A 349 -11.05 -4.36 5.03
N LEU A 350 -11.05 -5.04 3.88
CA LEU A 350 -11.61 -6.38 3.76
C LEU A 350 -10.87 -7.41 4.62
N VAL A 351 -9.54 -7.32 4.71
CA VAL A 351 -8.73 -8.34 5.41
C VAL A 351 -8.44 -8.04 6.88
N ASP A 352 -8.36 -6.77 7.28
CA ASP A 352 -7.95 -6.41 8.64
C ASP A 352 -8.72 -5.21 9.22
N ASN A 353 -9.89 -4.90 8.65
CA ASN A 353 -10.78 -3.81 9.10
C ASN A 353 -10.04 -2.47 9.32
N GLY A 354 -9.02 -2.20 8.51
CA GLY A 354 -8.25 -0.96 8.60
C GLY A 354 -7.42 -0.80 9.88
N LYS A 355 -7.03 -1.87 10.60
CA LYS A 355 -6.17 -1.76 11.81
C LYS A 355 -4.85 -1.01 11.58
N ALA A 356 -4.38 -0.92 10.33
CA ALA A 356 -3.27 -0.06 9.94
C ALA A 356 -3.45 1.40 10.43
N LEU A 357 -4.68 1.93 10.44
CA LEU A 357 -4.99 3.28 10.90
C LEU A 357 -4.62 3.52 12.36
N LYS A 358 -4.80 2.52 13.24
CA LYS A 358 -4.39 2.62 14.64
C LYS A 358 -2.87 2.81 14.76
N SER A 359 -2.11 2.08 13.95
CA SER A 359 -0.65 2.20 13.94
C SER A 359 -0.21 3.55 13.38
N ILE A 360 -0.86 4.03 12.32
CA ILE A 360 -0.61 5.35 11.70
C ILE A 360 -0.90 6.48 12.70
N LYS A 361 -2.04 6.43 13.39
CA LYS A 361 -2.42 7.41 14.43
C LYS A 361 -1.41 7.49 15.56
N ALA A 362 -0.87 6.33 15.96
CA ALA A 362 0.16 6.24 17.00
C ALA A 362 1.56 6.72 16.52
N GLY A 363 1.68 7.21 15.29
CA GLY A 363 2.95 7.72 14.75
C GLY A 363 3.89 6.64 14.28
N HIS A 364 3.46 5.38 14.11
CA HIS A 364 4.31 4.41 13.44
C HIS A 364 4.53 4.86 11.99
N VAL A 365 5.70 4.53 11.45
CA VAL A 365 6.07 4.85 10.07
C VAL A 365 6.56 3.62 9.34
N ALA A 366 6.40 3.66 8.03
CA ALA A 366 6.99 2.73 7.10
C ALA A 366 7.48 3.56 5.92
N VAL A 367 8.79 3.47 5.67
CA VAL A 367 9.45 4.09 4.51
C VAL A 367 10.02 2.96 3.68
N GLU A 368 9.68 2.93 2.39
CA GLU A 368 10.15 1.92 1.44
C GLU A 368 10.22 2.53 0.03
N LEU A 369 11.46 2.79 -0.43
CA LEU A 369 11.69 3.50 -1.69
C LEU A 369 11.22 2.73 -2.93
N HIS A 370 11.31 1.40 -2.94
CA HIS A 370 10.91 0.58 -4.07
C HIS A 370 9.40 0.63 -4.28
N ALA A 371 8.61 0.45 -3.24
CA ALA A 371 7.16 0.54 -3.31
C ALA A 371 6.72 1.92 -3.82
N ALA A 372 7.34 2.98 -3.31
CA ALA A 372 7.11 4.34 -3.80
C ALA A 372 7.46 4.47 -5.29
N ALA A 373 8.65 4.05 -5.70
CA ALA A 373 9.08 4.15 -7.10
C ALA A 373 8.26 3.29 -8.07
N TRP A 374 7.92 2.05 -7.67
CA TRP A 374 7.12 1.13 -8.45
C TRP A 374 5.70 1.64 -8.66
N THR A 375 5.15 2.31 -7.67
CA THR A 375 3.80 2.89 -7.74
C THR A 375 3.81 4.36 -8.16
N GLY A 376 4.97 4.97 -8.46
CA GLY A 376 5.07 6.40 -8.81
C GLY A 376 4.58 7.34 -7.70
N MET A 377 4.73 6.93 -6.44
CA MET A 377 4.38 7.67 -5.25
C MET A 377 5.61 8.37 -4.66
N ILE A 378 5.37 9.39 -3.83
CA ILE A 378 6.37 9.97 -2.94
C ILE A 378 5.91 9.70 -1.51
N ASP A 379 6.71 8.96 -0.75
CA ASP A 379 6.43 8.58 0.65
C ASP A 379 7.54 9.00 1.62
N SER A 380 8.57 9.71 1.13
CA SER A 380 9.68 10.22 1.94
C SER A 380 10.27 11.49 1.31
N PHE A 381 10.73 12.41 2.16
CA PHE A 381 11.40 13.63 1.73
C PHE A 381 12.68 13.37 0.91
N ILE A 382 13.36 12.23 1.13
CA ILE A 382 14.63 11.86 0.47
C ILE A 382 14.52 11.69 -1.04
N THR A 383 13.31 11.54 -1.59
CA THR A 383 13.14 11.42 -3.04
C THR A 383 12.88 12.77 -3.72
N ARG A 384 12.73 13.89 -2.99
CA ARG A 384 12.42 15.22 -3.56
C ARG A 384 13.64 16.08 -3.91
N SER A 385 13.53 16.81 -5.02
CA SER A 385 14.52 17.77 -5.55
C SER A 385 14.22 19.21 -5.08
N PRO A 386 15.23 20.10 -4.84
CA PRO A 386 16.70 19.93 -4.94
C PRO A 386 17.39 19.41 -3.65
N GLY A 387 18.71 19.20 -3.71
CA GLY A 387 19.54 18.37 -2.81
C GLY A 387 19.68 18.84 -1.36
N ASP A 388 18.77 18.37 -0.50
CA ASP A 388 19.00 18.40 0.96
C ASP A 388 20.19 17.51 1.38
N GLU A 389 20.84 17.90 2.48
CA GLU A 389 22.00 17.22 3.08
C GLU A 389 21.72 15.74 3.32
N CYS A 390 20.54 15.42 3.85
CA CYS A 390 20.12 14.06 4.16
C CYS A 390 20.12 13.14 2.93
N ARG A 391 19.52 13.59 1.82
CA ARG A 391 19.49 12.80 0.59
C ARG A 391 20.89 12.57 0.07
N LEU A 392 21.73 13.60 0.08
CA LEU A 392 23.09 13.47 -0.41
C LEU A 392 23.91 12.49 0.45
N LEU A 393 23.77 12.54 1.77
CA LEU A 393 24.34 11.55 2.69
C LEU A 393 23.86 10.14 2.38
N HIS A 394 22.55 9.98 2.14
CA HIS A 394 22.01 8.69 1.76
C HIS A 394 22.55 8.22 0.41
N ILE A 395 22.65 9.10 -0.59
CA ILE A 395 23.22 8.80 -1.91
C ILE A 395 24.66 8.29 -1.76
N ILE A 396 25.50 9.04 -1.05
CA ILE A 396 26.91 8.69 -0.79
C ILE A 396 27.00 7.37 -0.02
N GLY A 397 26.11 7.16 0.95
CA GLY A 397 25.90 5.86 1.60
C GLY A 397 27.08 5.37 2.45
N CYS A 398 27.89 6.28 3.00
CA CYS A 398 29.01 5.92 3.87
C CYS A 398 28.55 5.68 5.31
N GLY A 399 29.02 4.60 5.94
CA GLY A 399 28.75 4.31 7.36
C GLY A 399 27.25 4.12 7.67
N SER A 400 26.78 4.83 8.69
CA SER A 400 25.38 4.85 9.16
C SER A 400 24.38 5.34 8.09
N TYR A 401 24.82 6.19 7.17
CA TYR A 401 23.98 6.80 6.13
C TYR A 401 23.58 5.83 5.00
N ALA A 402 24.17 4.63 4.96
CA ALA A 402 23.75 3.57 4.05
C ALA A 402 22.27 3.16 4.28
N ARG A 403 21.78 3.27 5.51
CA ARG A 403 20.38 3.04 5.88
C ARG A 403 19.57 4.32 5.71
N LEU A 404 18.31 4.17 5.32
CA LEU A 404 17.38 5.29 5.28
C LEU A 404 17.05 5.81 6.69
N PRO A 405 16.80 7.12 6.85
CA PRO A 405 16.02 7.64 7.96
C PRO A 405 14.72 6.86 8.11
N VAL A 406 14.39 6.51 9.35
CA VAL A 406 13.16 5.80 9.68
C VAL A 406 11.93 6.65 9.37
N TRP A 407 12.05 7.96 9.54
CA TRP A 407 10.94 8.91 9.41
C TRP A 407 10.93 9.58 8.04
N PRO A 408 9.74 9.71 7.40
CA PRO A 408 9.60 10.24 6.05
C PRO A 408 9.59 11.77 5.96
N TRP A 409 9.55 12.45 7.10
CA TRP A 409 9.31 13.89 7.19
C TRP A 409 10.55 14.73 6.90
N LYS A 410 10.35 15.93 6.37
CA LYS A 410 11.44 16.85 6.05
C LYS A 410 12.10 17.38 7.33
N PRO A 411 13.43 17.49 7.44
CA PRO A 411 14.05 18.26 8.50
C PRO A 411 13.67 19.75 8.37
N PHE A 412 13.51 20.45 9.50
CA PHE A 412 13.33 21.90 9.53
C PHE A 412 14.67 22.62 9.56
N ARG A 413 14.64 23.90 9.18
CA ARG A 413 15.82 24.79 9.08
C ARG A 413 16.86 24.27 8.08
N GLU A 414 18.00 24.96 8.02
CA GLU A 414 19.12 24.65 7.14
C GLU A 414 20.37 24.42 7.97
N THR A 415 21.21 23.51 7.50
CA THR A 415 22.55 23.27 8.05
C THR A 415 23.53 24.21 7.36
N LEU A 416 24.34 24.94 8.14
CA LEU A 416 25.44 25.72 7.57
C LEU A 416 26.40 24.79 6.83
N LEU A 417 26.87 25.19 5.64
CA LEU A 417 27.74 24.33 4.83
C LEU A 417 28.97 23.84 5.61
N ASN A 418 29.59 24.71 6.41
CA ASN A 418 30.76 24.37 7.24
C ASN A 418 30.46 23.37 8.37
N ASP A 419 29.19 23.27 8.78
CA ASP A 419 28.72 22.35 9.82
C ASP A 419 28.18 21.04 9.24
N SER A 420 27.99 20.96 7.92
CA SER A 420 27.59 19.74 7.22
C SER A 420 28.75 18.76 7.11
N GLU A 421 28.43 17.49 6.84
CA GLU A 421 29.41 16.44 6.63
C GLU A 421 30.39 16.75 5.48
N LEU A 422 31.68 16.41 5.64
CA LEU A 422 32.72 16.74 4.66
C LEU A 422 32.41 16.19 3.26
N GLU A 423 31.80 15.00 3.18
CA GLU A 423 31.40 14.43 1.89
C GLU A 423 30.26 15.23 1.24
N VAL A 424 29.35 15.82 2.04
CA VAL A 424 28.31 16.72 1.53
C VAL A 424 28.93 18.02 1.00
N GLN A 425 29.91 18.58 1.72
CA GLN A 425 30.59 19.82 1.34
C GLN A 425 31.25 19.73 -0.05
N LYS A 426 31.83 18.58 -0.41
CA LYS A 426 32.43 18.33 -1.74
C LYS A 426 31.43 18.49 -2.89
N HIS A 427 30.14 18.33 -2.60
CA HIS A 427 29.06 18.31 -3.56
C HIS A 427 28.19 19.57 -3.55
N ALA A 428 28.54 20.57 -2.74
CA ALA A 428 27.76 21.81 -2.56
C ALA A 428 27.48 22.58 -3.86
N GLN A 429 28.36 22.46 -4.87
CA GLN A 429 28.22 23.15 -6.16
C GLN A 429 27.57 22.29 -7.26
N CYS A 430 27.32 21.01 -7.00
CA CYS A 430 26.90 20.08 -8.05
C CYS A 430 25.48 20.36 -8.56
N ASN A 431 24.55 20.83 -7.71
CA ASN A 431 23.16 21.21 -8.05
C ASN A 431 22.38 20.25 -8.98
N CYS A 432 22.82 18.99 -9.09
CA CYS A 432 22.31 18.03 -10.05
C CYS A 432 21.99 16.67 -9.41
N HIS A 433 22.12 16.54 -8.10
CA HIS A 433 21.87 15.29 -7.39
C HIS A 433 20.39 14.92 -7.40
N CYS A 434 20.12 13.65 -7.64
CA CYS A 434 18.78 13.08 -7.61
C CYS A 434 18.83 11.69 -6.98
N LEU A 435 17.69 11.11 -6.65
CA LEU A 435 17.59 9.68 -6.32
C LEU A 435 16.42 9.11 -7.13
N GLU A 436 16.72 8.66 -8.35
CA GLU A 436 15.69 8.21 -9.31
C GLU A 436 15.83 6.71 -9.59
N TYR A 437 14.76 5.95 -9.36
CA TYR A 437 14.72 4.52 -9.64
C TYR A 437 14.93 4.23 -11.13
N ARG A 438 15.80 3.27 -11.44
CA ARG A 438 16.13 2.88 -12.83
C ARG A 438 15.67 1.48 -13.20
N ALA A 439 16.10 0.48 -12.45
CA ALA A 439 15.80 -0.91 -12.79
C ALA A 439 15.85 -1.82 -11.56
N TRP A 440 15.16 -2.96 -11.66
CA TRP A 440 15.24 -4.08 -10.73
C TRP A 440 16.01 -5.23 -11.36
N TYR A 441 16.73 -5.98 -10.52
CA TYR A 441 17.48 -7.16 -10.89
C TYR A 441 17.21 -8.28 -9.89
N TRP A 442 16.83 -9.45 -10.39
CA TRP A 442 16.76 -10.65 -9.58
C TRP A 442 18.15 -11.28 -9.45
N GLU A 443 18.53 -11.66 -8.23
CA GLU A 443 19.79 -12.39 -8.00
C GLU A 443 19.59 -13.86 -8.36
N LEU A 444 20.51 -14.42 -9.16
CA LEU A 444 20.56 -15.84 -9.48
C LEU A 444 21.62 -16.54 -8.61
N ALA A 445 21.46 -17.84 -8.42
CA ALA A 445 22.32 -18.68 -7.58
C ALA A 445 23.73 -18.83 -8.15
N ASP A 446 23.89 -18.66 -9.46
CA ASP A 446 25.19 -18.62 -10.14
C ASP A 446 25.91 -17.26 -10.02
N GLY A 447 25.32 -16.30 -9.28
CA GLY A 447 25.84 -14.95 -9.08
C GLY A 447 25.51 -13.98 -10.22
N LYS A 448 24.79 -14.41 -11.25
CA LYS A 448 24.29 -13.51 -12.30
C LYS A 448 23.03 -12.78 -11.85
N TYR A 449 22.61 -11.84 -12.70
CA TYR A 449 21.44 -11.01 -12.47
C TYR A 449 20.50 -11.06 -13.67
N LEU A 450 19.20 -11.17 -13.40
CA LEU A 450 18.14 -11.02 -14.40
C LEU A 450 17.51 -9.64 -14.25
N GLU A 451 17.74 -8.76 -15.23
CA GLU A 451 17.14 -7.43 -15.27
C GLU A 451 15.64 -7.53 -15.56
N ALA A 452 14.82 -6.98 -14.68
CA ALA A 452 13.38 -6.85 -14.86
C ALA A 452 12.99 -5.37 -14.90
N ARG A 453 12.65 -4.87 -16.09
CA ARG A 453 12.14 -3.50 -16.27
C ARG A 453 10.63 -3.47 -16.04
N GLY A 454 10.13 -2.40 -15.43
CA GLY A 454 8.70 -2.07 -15.44
C GLY A 454 8.21 -1.84 -16.88
N VAL A 455 6.90 -2.02 -17.14
CA VAL A 455 6.30 -1.57 -18.40
C VAL A 455 6.46 -0.05 -18.47
N ASP A 456 6.89 0.44 -19.63
CA ASP A 456 7.14 1.84 -19.94
C ASP A 456 8.22 2.54 -19.09
N ALA A 457 9.47 2.17 -19.34
CA ALA A 457 10.62 3.07 -19.15
C ALA A 457 10.60 4.27 -20.14
N HIS A 458 9.57 4.37 -20.99
CA HIS A 458 9.38 5.39 -22.02
C HIS A 458 8.05 6.12 -21.87
N GLN A 459 7.79 6.70 -20.70
CA GLN A 459 7.27 8.06 -20.59
C GLN A 459 7.46 8.52 -19.14
N PRO A 460 8.05 9.71 -18.88
CA PRO A 460 7.82 10.37 -17.62
C PRO A 460 6.33 10.69 -17.60
N ASP A 461 5.55 9.92 -16.84
CA ASP A 461 4.24 10.40 -16.46
C ASP A 461 4.51 11.62 -15.58
N ASP A 462 4.26 12.83 -16.10
CA ASP A 462 4.39 14.10 -15.37
C ASP A 462 3.47 14.14 -14.13
N ASN A 463 2.60 13.14 -13.98
CA ASN A 463 1.74 12.92 -12.85
C ASN A 463 2.46 12.10 -11.75
N VAL A 464 3.53 12.67 -11.18
CA VAL A 464 3.82 12.36 -9.77
C VAL A 464 2.52 12.63 -9.03
N ALA A 465 1.98 11.63 -8.32
CA ALA A 465 0.76 11.78 -7.53
C ALA A 465 1.05 12.74 -6.36
N GLN A 466 1.17 14.02 -6.68
CA GLN A 466 1.18 15.09 -5.72
C GLN A 466 -0.24 15.25 -5.22
N ILE A 467 -0.31 15.48 -3.93
CA ILE A 467 -1.53 15.75 -3.23
C ILE A 467 -1.87 17.19 -3.60
N GLU A 468 -2.82 17.39 -4.51
CA GLU A 468 -3.27 18.74 -4.86
C GLU A 468 -3.81 19.43 -3.60
N SER A 469 -3.27 20.62 -3.31
CA SER A 469 -3.76 21.48 -2.25
C SER A 469 -5.06 22.15 -2.70
N VAL A 470 -6.18 21.44 -2.60
CA VAL A 470 -7.50 22.06 -2.81
C VAL A 470 -7.84 22.87 -1.55
N ILE A 471 -7.41 24.13 -1.51
CA ILE A 471 -7.79 25.06 -0.44
C ILE A 471 -9.20 25.57 -0.72
N LYS A 472 -10.21 24.95 -0.11
CA LYS A 472 -11.51 25.60 0.11
C LYS A 472 -11.52 26.33 1.47
N SER A 473 -12.42 27.30 1.59
CA SER A 473 -12.55 28.27 2.69
C SER A 473 -12.13 27.73 4.05
N ILE A 474 -11.11 28.37 4.63
CA ILE A 474 -10.54 28.02 5.93
C ILE A 474 -11.57 28.32 7.02
N PRO A 475 -12.04 27.34 7.80
CA PRO A 475 -12.91 27.59 8.95
C PRO A 475 -12.20 28.52 9.95
N SER A 476 -12.92 29.51 10.47
CA SER A 476 -12.33 30.59 11.28
C SER A 476 -11.85 30.14 12.67
N GLN A 477 -12.21 28.95 13.14
CA GLN A 477 -11.70 28.32 14.36
C GLN A 477 -12.13 26.86 14.41
N CYS A 478 -11.18 25.95 14.65
CA CYS A 478 -11.46 24.57 15.01
C CYS A 478 -10.67 24.26 16.30
N SER A 479 -11.36 23.99 17.40
CA SER A 479 -10.74 23.51 18.63
C SER A 479 -10.46 22.02 18.45
N ILE A 480 -9.26 21.70 17.99
CA ILE A 480 -8.82 20.32 17.77
C ILE A 480 -7.96 19.90 18.95
N ASP A 481 -8.37 18.84 19.63
CA ASP A 481 -7.52 18.19 20.63
C ASP A 481 -6.29 17.63 19.92
N CYS A 482 -5.13 18.17 20.25
CA CYS A 482 -3.87 17.73 19.67
C CYS A 482 -3.54 16.33 20.17
N LEU A 483 -3.11 15.48 19.25
CA LEU A 483 -2.46 14.21 19.56
C LEU A 483 -1.12 14.50 20.28
N SER A 484 -0.54 13.47 20.90
CA SER A 484 0.70 13.59 21.70
C SER A 484 1.80 14.35 20.95
N ASP A 485 2.51 15.22 21.67
CA ASP A 485 3.72 15.90 21.20
C ASP A 485 4.79 14.90 20.71
N ASP A 486 4.74 13.65 21.17
CA ASP A 486 5.57 12.54 20.69
C ASP A 486 5.51 12.36 19.18
N LEU A 487 4.40 12.73 18.53
CA LEU A 487 4.25 12.68 17.08
C LEU A 487 5.17 13.65 16.35
N SER A 488 5.58 14.75 16.98
CA SER A 488 6.60 15.67 16.45
C SER A 488 7.98 15.39 17.04
N ALA A 489 8.05 15.01 18.32
CA ALA A 489 9.31 14.75 19.00
C ALA A 489 10.04 13.53 18.42
N ASN A 490 9.35 12.42 18.17
CA ASN A 490 9.99 11.20 17.67
C ASN A 490 10.57 11.34 16.26
N PRO A 491 9.84 11.90 15.26
CA PRO A 491 10.42 12.20 13.96
C PRO A 491 11.60 13.16 14.04
N THR A 492 11.45 14.24 14.82
CA THR A 492 12.51 15.24 14.99
C THR A 492 13.78 14.62 15.54
N ARG A 493 13.67 13.91 16.67
CA ARG A 493 14.80 13.20 17.27
C ARG A 493 15.40 12.16 16.32
N GLY A 494 14.56 11.38 15.64
CA GLY A 494 15.01 10.33 14.73
C GLY A 494 15.74 10.85 13.50
N ILE A 495 15.27 11.94 12.90
CA ILE A 495 15.90 12.55 11.72
C ILE A 495 17.22 13.22 12.09
N PHE A 496 17.24 14.05 13.14
CA PHE A 496 18.47 14.70 13.58
C PHE A 496 19.49 13.70 14.14
N GLY A 497 19.04 12.67 14.86
CA GLY A 497 19.90 11.58 15.31
C GLY A 497 20.50 10.76 14.17
N TRP A 498 19.74 10.54 13.08
CA TRP A 498 20.28 9.93 11.86
C TRP A 498 21.27 10.87 11.17
N LEU A 499 20.91 12.15 11.00
CA LEU A 499 21.69 13.18 10.31
C LEU A 499 23.02 13.50 11.02
N ARG A 500 23.04 13.44 12.35
CA ARG A 500 24.20 13.71 13.20
C ARG A 500 24.76 12.45 13.85
N SER A 501 24.68 11.33 13.14
CA SER A 501 25.17 10.03 13.63
C SER A 501 26.67 9.99 13.92
N THR A 502 27.43 10.95 13.37
CA THR A 502 28.87 11.17 13.60
C THR A 502 29.16 12.22 14.68
N GLY A 503 28.13 12.89 15.20
CA GLY A 503 28.23 13.97 16.16
C GLY A 503 27.50 15.24 15.72
N TYR A 504 27.14 16.09 16.69
CA TYR A 504 26.51 17.38 16.42
C TYR A 504 27.56 18.49 16.30
N PRO A 505 27.41 19.42 15.35
CA PRO A 505 28.24 20.61 15.28
C PRO A 505 27.98 21.55 16.46
N ALA A 506 28.97 22.38 16.81
CA ALA A 506 28.88 23.28 17.96
C ALA A 506 27.72 24.28 17.85
N ASN A 507 27.38 24.69 16.62
CA ASN A 507 26.29 25.62 16.35
C ASN A 507 24.89 25.00 16.60
N GLU A 508 24.79 23.67 16.67
CA GLU A 508 23.55 22.94 16.97
C GLU A 508 23.41 22.57 18.45
N ARG A 509 24.16 23.23 19.33
CA ARG A 509 24.07 23.01 20.79
C ARG A 509 22.68 23.19 21.38
N HIS A 510 21.88 24.07 20.80
CA HIS A 510 20.49 24.27 21.19
C HIS A 510 19.58 23.09 20.78
N VAL A 511 19.97 22.31 19.76
CA VAL A 511 19.22 21.14 19.28
C VAL A 511 19.43 19.94 20.18
N TYR A 512 20.68 19.48 20.33
CA TYR A 512 20.94 18.23 21.06
C TYR A 512 20.80 18.35 22.59
N LYS A 513 20.60 19.56 23.11
CA LYS A 513 20.24 19.83 24.52
C LYS A 513 18.75 20.00 24.75
N HIS A 514 17.94 20.03 23.70
CA HIS A 514 16.51 20.21 23.83
C HIS A 514 15.87 18.97 24.49
N PRO A 515 14.83 19.11 25.34
CA PRO A 515 14.20 17.98 26.04
C PRO A 515 13.71 16.84 25.14
N TRP A 516 13.31 17.12 23.90
CA TRP A 516 12.94 16.05 22.95
C TRP A 516 14.10 15.09 22.59
N PHE A 517 15.35 15.51 22.83
CA PHE A 517 16.56 14.70 22.62
C PHE A 517 17.09 14.10 23.92
N ASP A 518 16.56 14.51 25.07
CA ASP A 518 16.91 13.96 26.38
C ASP A 518 16.14 12.64 26.58
N VAL A 519 16.80 11.54 26.24
CA VAL A 519 16.30 10.19 26.50
C VAL A 519 16.92 9.79 27.82
N GLY A 520 16.22 10.05 28.93
CA GLY A 520 16.71 9.74 30.27
C GLY A 520 17.37 8.35 30.33
N ASP A 521 18.49 8.27 31.06
CA ASP A 521 19.32 7.07 31.21
C ASP A 521 18.55 5.80 31.61
#